data_AF-T1A8R4-F1
#
_entry.id   AF-T1A8R4-F1
#
_cell.length_a   1.000
_cell.length_b   1.000
_cell.length_c   1.000
_cell.angle_alpha   90.00
_cell.angle_beta   90.00
_cell.angle_gamma   90.00
#
_symmetry.space_group_name_H-M   'P 1'
#
loop_
_entity.id
_entity.type
_entity.pdbx_description
1 polymer ?
#
loop_
_entity_poly.entity_id
_entity_poly.type
_entity_poly.pdbx_seq_one_letter_code
_entity_poly.pdbx_strand_id
1 'polypeptide(L)'
;GRIQRIGFEEGSTVRKGQVLAQIDPLRFQDAVDQAAGVLAAAQQQLAALVAGNRPQQIAEARATAASATATLRNAQITYDRQRTLAAAHLLPQQSADNALQALKNARAGLDSAQQALSLAVQGPRQEDIAAARAQVKADAAA
;
A
#
# COMPACT_ATOMS: atom_id res chain seq x y z
N GLY A 1 -39.65 -13.52 -15.22
CA GLY A 1 -39.16 -12.35 -15.98
C GLY A 1 -40.22 -11.95 -16.96
N ARG A 2 -40.35 -10.66 -17.29
CA ARG A 2 -41.34 -10.23 -18.27
C ARG A 2 -40.87 -10.60 -19.67
N ILE A 3 -41.72 -11.19 -20.49
CA ILE A 3 -41.38 -11.48 -21.89
C ILE A 3 -41.45 -10.17 -22.68
N GLN A 4 -40.35 -9.83 -23.35
CA GLN A 4 -40.25 -8.65 -24.22
C GLN A 4 -40.78 -8.96 -25.62
N ARG A 5 -40.57 -10.19 -26.11
CA ARG A 5 -41.02 -10.63 -27.43
C ARG A 5 -41.30 -12.13 -27.47
N ILE A 6 -42.37 -12.52 -28.17
CA ILE A 6 -42.66 -13.91 -28.56
C ILE A 6 -42.59 -13.95 -30.08
N GLY A 7 -41.80 -14.88 -30.63
CA GLY A 7 -41.49 -14.97 -32.06
C GLY A 7 -42.07 -16.21 -32.73
N PHE A 8 -43.07 -16.86 -32.14
CA PHE A 8 -43.75 -18.03 -32.68
C PHE A 8 -45.25 -17.99 -32.38
N GLU A 9 -46.03 -18.69 -33.19
CA GLU A 9 -47.46 -18.92 -32.97
C GLU A 9 -47.70 -20.39 -32.58
N GLU A 10 -48.75 -20.62 -31.81
CA GLU A 10 -49.11 -21.95 -31.31
C GLU A 10 -49.41 -22.90 -32.49
N GLY A 11 -48.68 -24.02 -32.58
CA GLY A 11 -48.74 -24.97 -33.71
C GLY A 11 -47.63 -24.81 -34.76
N SER A 12 -46.76 -23.80 -34.66
CA SER A 12 -45.65 -23.59 -35.59
C SER A 12 -44.56 -24.67 -35.46
N THR A 13 -44.03 -25.17 -36.59
CA THR A 13 -42.86 -26.07 -36.60
C THR A 13 -41.59 -25.28 -36.28
N VAL A 14 -40.85 -25.69 -35.24
CA VAL A 14 -39.63 -25.00 -34.78
C VAL A 14 -38.37 -25.82 -35.08
N ARG A 15 -37.24 -25.13 -35.31
CA ARG A 15 -35.93 -25.76 -35.51
C ARG A 15 -35.08 -25.67 -34.24
N LYS A 16 -34.20 -26.65 -34.01
CA LYS A 16 -33.22 -26.61 -32.90
C LYS A 16 -32.39 -25.32 -33.00
N GLY A 17 -32.37 -24.52 -31.93
CA GLY A 17 -31.67 -23.23 -31.87
C GLY A 17 -32.51 -22.00 -32.27
N GLN A 18 -33.77 -22.17 -32.70
CA GLN A 18 -34.67 -21.05 -32.96
C GLN A 18 -35.07 -20.37 -31.66
N VAL A 19 -34.82 -19.05 -31.55
CA VAL A 19 -35.27 -18.25 -30.40
C VAL A 19 -36.78 -18.09 -30.47
N LEU A 20 -37.47 -18.60 -29.45
CA LEU A 20 -38.93 -18.62 -29.38
C LEU A 20 -39.47 -17.40 -28.63
N ALA A 21 -38.81 -17.01 -27.54
CA ALA A 21 -39.17 -15.84 -26.76
C ALA A 21 -37.93 -15.19 -26.18
N GLN A 22 -37.98 -13.87 -26.03
CA GLN A 22 -36.94 -13.07 -25.39
C GLN A 22 -37.50 -12.43 -24.13
N ILE A 23 -36.80 -12.60 -23.02
CA ILE A 23 -37.14 -11.98 -21.74
C ILE A 23 -36.53 -10.57 -21.73
N ASP A 24 -37.20 -9.62 -21.06
CA ASP A 24 -36.70 -8.26 -20.83
C ASP A 24 -35.29 -8.31 -20.20
N PRO A 25 -34.25 -7.91 -20.95
CA PRO A 25 -32.87 -8.08 -20.55
C PRO A 25 -32.41 -7.01 -19.57
N LEU A 26 -33.15 -5.90 -19.41
CA LEU A 26 -32.66 -4.68 -18.74
C LEU A 26 -32.10 -4.99 -17.34
N ARG A 27 -32.89 -5.65 -16.51
CA ARG A 27 -32.47 -6.05 -15.14
C ARG A 27 -31.26 -6.99 -15.09
N PHE A 28 -31.07 -7.81 -16.13
CA PHE A 28 -29.93 -8.72 -16.20
C PHE A 28 -28.69 -7.96 -16.70
N GLN A 29 -28.88 -7.03 -17.62
CA GLN A 29 -27.82 -6.12 -18.06
C GLN A 29 -27.36 -5.22 -16.92
N ASP A 30 -28.27 -4.62 -16.15
CA ASP A 30 -27.96 -3.81 -14.97
C ASP A 30 -27.15 -4.63 -13.93
N ALA A 31 -27.51 -5.90 -13.73
CA ALA A 31 -26.78 -6.79 -12.83
C ALA A 31 -25.36 -7.10 -13.34
N VAL A 32 -25.20 -7.32 -14.65
CA VAL A 32 -23.88 -7.51 -15.28
C VAL A 32 -23.04 -6.23 -15.16
N ASP A 33 -23.62 -5.08 -15.45
CA ASP A 33 -22.91 -3.79 -15.38
C ASP A 33 -22.49 -3.47 -13.94
N GLN A 34 -23.33 -3.79 -12.96
CA GLN A 34 -23.00 -3.68 -11.55
C GLN A 34 -21.85 -4.61 -11.15
N ALA A 35 -21.91 -5.90 -11.54
CA ALA A 35 -20.86 -6.88 -11.25
C ALA A 35 -19.52 -6.48 -11.91
N ALA A 36 -19.57 -5.99 -13.15
CA ALA A 36 -18.40 -5.48 -13.86
C ALA A 36 -17.78 -4.27 -13.13
N GLY A 37 -18.60 -3.36 -12.59
CA GLY A 37 -18.14 -2.24 -11.78
C GLY A 37 -17.43 -2.67 -10.49
N VAL A 38 -17.98 -3.67 -9.79
CA VAL A 38 -17.37 -4.25 -8.57
C VAL A 38 -16.02 -4.89 -8.90
N LEU A 39 -15.97 -5.71 -9.95
CA LEU A 39 -14.74 -6.36 -10.40
C LEU A 39 -13.67 -5.33 -10.79
N ALA A 40 -14.04 -4.28 -11.53
CA ALA A 40 -13.11 -3.23 -11.92
C ALA A 40 -12.52 -2.51 -10.70
N ALA A 41 -13.33 -2.22 -9.68
CA ALA A 41 -12.84 -1.63 -8.43
C ALA A 41 -11.86 -2.55 -7.70
N ALA A 42 -12.17 -3.85 -7.57
CA ALA A 42 -11.28 -4.83 -6.95
C ALA A 42 -9.95 -4.98 -7.70
N GLN A 43 -9.99 -4.94 -9.04
CA GLN A 43 -8.77 -4.97 -9.87
C GLN A 43 -7.88 -3.74 -9.64
N GLN A 44 -8.47 -2.54 -9.51
CA GLN A 44 -7.71 -1.33 -9.22
C GLN A 44 -7.09 -1.35 -7.82
N GLN A 45 -7.80 -1.89 -6.82
CA GLN A 45 -7.25 -2.08 -5.48
C GLN A 45 -6.05 -3.03 -5.49
N LEU A 46 -6.17 -4.16 -6.19
CA LEU A 46 -5.05 -5.09 -6.36
C LEU A 46 -3.87 -4.44 -7.09
N ALA A 47 -4.14 -3.69 -8.16
CA ALA A 47 -3.10 -2.98 -8.91
C ALA A 47 -2.35 -1.98 -8.03
N ALA A 48 -3.05 -1.23 -7.16
CA ALA A 48 -2.44 -0.32 -6.22
C ALA A 48 -1.55 -1.05 -5.18
N LEU A 49 -2.00 -2.19 -4.65
CA LEU A 49 -1.20 -3.00 -3.72
C LEU A 49 0.04 -3.61 -4.38
N VAL A 50 -0.07 -4.05 -5.64
CA VAL A 50 1.07 -4.60 -6.40
C VAL A 50 2.06 -3.50 -6.80
N ALA A 51 1.57 -2.31 -7.16
CA ALA A 51 2.43 -1.14 -7.42
C ALA A 51 3.20 -0.72 -6.17
N GLY A 52 2.61 -0.93 -4.98
CA GLY A 52 3.24 -0.66 -3.69
C GLY A 52 3.43 0.83 -3.44
N ASN A 53 4.48 1.16 -2.69
CA ASN A 53 4.77 2.55 -2.35
C ASN A 53 5.29 3.34 -3.55
N ARG A 54 4.87 4.59 -3.66
CA ARG A 54 5.30 5.47 -4.75
C ARG A 54 6.79 5.78 -4.62
N PRO A 55 7.55 5.93 -5.72
CA PRO A 55 8.97 6.28 -5.67
C PRO A 55 9.26 7.53 -4.83
N GLN A 56 8.34 8.51 -4.85
CA GLN A 56 8.44 9.74 -4.06
C GLN A 56 8.41 9.46 -2.55
N GLN A 57 7.59 8.52 -2.09
CA GLN A 57 7.52 8.13 -0.67
C GLN A 57 8.80 7.42 -0.22
N ILE A 58 9.38 6.56 -1.08
CA ILE A 58 10.67 5.92 -0.81
C ILE A 58 11.79 6.96 -0.77
N ALA A 59 11.77 7.94 -1.68
CA ALA A 59 12.74 9.03 -1.72
C ALA A 59 12.66 9.91 -0.46
N GLU A 60 11.46 10.21 0.02
CA GLU A 60 11.24 10.93 1.27
C GLU A 60 11.79 10.15 2.47
N ALA A 61 11.46 8.86 2.61
CA ALA A 61 11.99 8.02 3.68
C ALA A 61 13.53 7.94 3.64
N ARG A 62 14.11 7.90 2.43
CA ARG A 62 15.57 7.90 2.23
C ARG A 62 16.19 9.22 2.67
N ALA A 63 15.58 10.35 2.32
CA ALA A 63 16.01 11.67 2.75
C ALA A 63 15.96 11.81 4.27
N THR A 64 14.90 11.30 4.91
CA THR A 64 14.78 11.27 6.37
C THR A 64 15.89 10.46 7.02
N ALA A 65 16.20 9.26 6.51
CA ALA A 65 17.31 8.44 7.00
C ALA A 65 18.68 9.13 6.81
N ALA A 66 18.89 9.81 5.68
CA ALA A 66 20.10 10.58 5.43
C ALA A 66 20.25 11.77 6.41
N SER A 67 19.16 12.48 6.68
CA SER A 67 19.12 13.57 7.68
C SER A 67 19.43 13.07 9.09
N ALA A 68 18.84 11.94 9.49
CA ALA A 68 19.12 11.30 10.78
C ALA A 68 20.59 10.85 10.89
N THR A 69 21.18 10.37 9.78
CA THR A 69 22.61 10.02 9.72
C THR A 69 23.50 11.24 9.96
N ALA A 70 23.18 12.38 9.34
CA ALA A 70 23.91 13.63 9.55
C ALA A 70 23.80 14.11 11.01
N THR A 71 22.60 14.02 11.59
CA THR A 71 22.35 14.34 13.01
C THR A 71 23.18 13.47 13.94
N LEU A 72 23.20 12.15 13.71
CA LEU A 72 24.03 11.21 14.48
C LEU A 72 25.51 11.58 14.41
N ARG A 73 26.01 11.88 13.21
CA ARG A 73 27.42 12.26 13.01
C ARG A 73 27.78 13.52 13.78
N ASN A 74 26.91 14.54 13.78
CA ASN A 74 27.13 15.76 14.53
C ASN A 74 27.13 15.51 16.05
N ALA A 75 26.16 14.72 16.54
CA ALA A 75 26.09 14.35 17.94
C ALA A 75 27.35 13.58 18.40
N GLN A 76 27.90 12.70 17.56
CA GLN A 76 29.14 11.97 17.82
C GLN A 76 30.32 12.93 17.97
N ILE A 77 30.53 13.83 17.00
CA ILE A 77 31.60 14.84 17.04
C ILE A 77 31.49 15.71 18.30
N THR A 78 30.26 16.11 18.65
CA THR A 78 29.99 16.94 19.82
C THR A 78 30.32 16.18 21.11
N TYR A 79 29.89 14.92 21.23
CA TYR A 79 30.21 14.07 22.37
C TYR A 79 31.72 13.87 22.52
N ASP A 80 32.43 13.53 21.44
CA ASP A 80 33.88 13.29 21.48
C ASP A 80 34.64 14.53 21.94
N ARG A 81 34.23 15.73 21.47
CA ARG A 81 34.80 17.01 21.90
C ARG A 81 34.52 17.29 23.37
N GLN A 82 33.26 17.17 23.81
CA GLN A 82 32.88 17.49 25.18
C GLN A 82 33.49 16.50 26.19
N ARG A 83 33.57 15.22 25.83
CA ARG A 83 34.27 14.20 26.63
C ARG A 83 35.74 14.55 26.83
N THR A 84 36.43 14.97 25.76
CA THR A 84 37.85 15.34 25.83
C THR A 84 38.07 16.57 26.72
N LEU A 85 37.23 17.60 26.57
CA LEU A 85 37.31 18.83 27.38
C LEU A 85 36.96 18.59 28.85
N ALA A 86 35.96 17.73 29.13
CA ALA A 86 35.59 17.37 30.49
C ALA A 86 36.69 16.55 31.18
N ALA A 87 37.35 15.63 30.46
CA ALA A 87 38.51 14.89 30.96
C ALA A 87 39.72 15.80 31.26
N ALA A 88 39.85 16.90 30.53
CA ALA A 88 40.83 17.95 30.78
C ALA A 88 40.38 18.97 31.86
N HIS A 89 39.26 18.74 32.55
CA HIS A 89 38.65 19.65 33.53
C HIS A 89 38.30 21.05 32.99
N LEU A 90 38.20 21.21 31.66
CA LEU A 90 37.83 22.47 30.99
C LEU A 90 36.32 22.65 30.86
N LEU A 91 35.53 21.59 31.06
CA LEU A 91 34.07 21.62 31.11
C LEU A 91 33.54 20.74 32.25
N PRO A 92 32.33 21.02 32.79
CA PRO A 92 31.67 20.14 33.75
C PRO A 92 31.41 18.74 33.14
N GLN A 93 31.52 17.68 33.96
CA GLN A 93 31.19 16.31 33.55
C GLN A 93 29.76 16.18 33.01
N GLN A 94 28.82 16.93 33.61
CA GLN A 94 27.43 17.00 33.15
C GLN A 94 27.29 17.39 31.66
N SER A 95 28.20 18.19 31.11
CA SER A 95 28.20 18.51 29.68
C SER A 95 28.44 17.26 28.83
N ALA A 96 29.47 16.47 29.15
CA ALA A 96 29.77 15.23 28.44
C ALA A 96 28.63 14.20 28.57
N ASP A 97 27.99 14.12 29.74
CA ASP A 97 26.82 13.25 29.96
C ASP A 97 25.62 13.67 29.10
N ASN A 98 25.33 14.97 29.04
CA ASN A 98 24.27 15.50 28.17
C ASN A 98 24.56 15.21 26.69
N ALA A 99 25.81 15.36 26.24
CA ALA A 99 26.19 15.03 24.87
C ALA A 99 26.12 13.53 24.58
N LEU A 100 26.45 12.67 25.55
CA LEU A 100 26.24 11.21 25.43
C LEU A 100 24.77 10.88 25.25
N GLN A 101 23.89 11.52 26.01
CA GLN A 101 22.44 11.32 25.87
C GLN A 101 21.95 11.78 24.50
N ALA A 102 22.42 12.93 24.03
CA ALA A 102 22.09 13.43 22.68
C ALA A 102 22.55 12.46 21.58
N LEU A 103 23.76 11.89 21.72
CA LEU A 103 24.28 10.86 20.80
C LEU A 103 23.39 9.60 20.79
N LYS A 104 23.01 9.10 21.96
CA LYS A 104 22.10 7.94 22.07
C LYS A 104 20.75 8.21 21.41
N ASN A 105 20.18 9.39 21.65
CA ASN A 105 18.92 9.80 21.02
C ASN A 105 19.04 9.89 19.50
N ALA A 106 20.13 10.49 18.99
CA ALA A 106 20.37 10.60 17.55
C ALA A 106 20.56 9.21 16.89
N ARG A 107 21.17 8.26 17.60
CA ARG A 107 21.32 6.88 17.12
C ARG A 107 19.97 6.17 17.04
N ALA A 108 19.17 6.25 18.09
CA ALA A 108 17.81 5.71 18.08
C ALA A 108 16.93 6.34 16.97
N GLY A 109 17.10 7.65 16.74
CA GLY A 109 16.44 8.35 15.64
C GLY A 109 16.85 7.84 14.25
N LEU A 110 18.13 7.56 14.03
CA LEU A 110 18.60 6.92 12.80
C LEU A 110 18.02 5.52 12.63
N ASP A 111 18.08 4.69 13.67
CA ASP A 111 17.56 3.32 13.63
C ASP A 111 16.07 3.34 13.27
N SER A 112 15.27 4.23 13.89
CA SER A 112 13.86 4.41 13.57
C SER A 112 13.64 4.84 12.11
N ALA A 113 14.40 5.81 11.61
CA ALA A 113 14.30 6.27 10.21
C ALA A 113 14.69 5.17 9.21
N GLN A 114 15.66 4.33 9.53
CA GLN A 114 16.06 3.19 8.71
C GLN A 114 14.97 2.11 8.67
N GLN A 115 14.31 1.83 9.80
CA GLN A 115 13.17 0.92 9.83
C GLN A 115 12.00 1.45 8.98
N ALA A 116 11.70 2.74 9.08
CA ALA A 116 10.68 3.37 8.25
C ALA A 116 11.01 3.29 6.75
N LEU A 117 12.27 3.53 6.36
CA LEU A 117 12.72 3.33 4.98
C LEU A 117 12.60 1.87 4.55
N SER A 118 12.99 0.92 5.40
CA SER A 118 12.86 -0.51 5.10
C SER A 118 11.41 -0.90 4.83
N LEU A 119 10.48 -0.46 5.69
CA LEU A 119 9.04 -0.67 5.49
C LEU A 119 8.55 -0.01 4.19
N ALA A 120 9.00 1.21 3.90
CA ALA A 120 8.64 1.90 2.66
C ALA A 120 9.14 1.17 1.40
N VAL A 121 10.31 0.55 1.45
CA VAL A 121 10.87 -0.24 0.33
C VAL A 121 10.20 -1.61 0.20
N GLN A 122 9.86 -2.27 1.32
CA GLN A 122 9.19 -3.57 1.31
C GLN A 122 7.77 -3.47 0.72
N GLY A 123 7.07 -2.35 0.96
CA GLY A 123 5.74 -2.14 0.43
C GLY A 123 4.66 -2.98 1.13
N PRO A 124 3.51 -3.19 0.47
CA PRO A 124 2.38 -3.95 1.04
C PRO A 124 2.73 -5.40 1.33
N ARG A 125 2.07 -5.98 2.33
CA ARG A 125 2.34 -7.35 2.74
C ARG A 125 1.82 -8.34 1.70
N GLN A 126 2.45 -9.51 1.61
CA GLN A 126 2.06 -10.54 0.64
C GLN A 126 0.64 -11.07 0.93
N GLU A 127 0.25 -11.09 2.20
CA GLU A 127 -1.08 -11.46 2.67
C GLU A 127 -2.15 -10.51 2.13
N ASP A 128 -1.87 -9.20 2.11
CA ASP A 128 -2.80 -8.18 1.60
C ASP A 128 -2.98 -8.33 0.07
N ILE A 129 -1.88 -8.57 -0.66
CA ILE A 129 -1.92 -8.85 -2.10
C ILE A 129 -2.67 -10.16 -2.39
N ALA A 130 -2.46 -11.20 -1.59
CA ALA A 130 -3.14 -12.48 -1.74
C ALA A 130 -4.65 -12.35 -1.48
N ALA A 131 -5.04 -11.62 -0.44
CA ALA A 131 -6.44 -11.32 -0.15
C ALA A 131 -7.09 -10.53 -1.29
N ALA A 132 -6.44 -9.50 -1.82
CA ALA A 132 -6.95 -8.73 -2.95
C ALA A 132 -7.05 -9.57 -4.24
N ARG A 133 -6.10 -10.49 -4.48
CA ARG A 133 -6.20 -11.46 -5.60
C ARG A 133 -7.38 -12.41 -5.43
N ALA A 134 -7.61 -12.90 -4.21
CA ALA A 134 -8.76 -13.75 -3.92
C ALA A 134 -10.08 -13.00 -4.14
N GLN A 135 -10.15 -11.73 -3.76
CA GLN A 135 -11.31 -10.87 -4.00
C GLN A 135 -11.59 -10.69 -5.50
N VAL A 136 -10.59 -10.32 -6.29
CA VAL A 136 -10.72 -10.22 -7.76
C VAL A 136 -11.21 -11.54 -8.37
N LYS A 137 -10.70 -12.68 -7.88
CA LYS A 137 -11.13 -14.00 -8.37
C LYS A 137 -12.58 -14.30 -8.00
N ALA A 138 -13.02 -13.91 -6.81
CA ALA A 138 -14.41 -14.08 -6.38
C ALA A 138 -15.35 -13.22 -7.23
N ASP A 139 -15.00 -11.94 -7.44
CA ASP A 139 -15.81 -11.00 -8.22
C ASP A 139 -15.85 -11.34 -9.71
N ALA A 140 -14.81 -11.99 -10.25
CA ALA A 140 -14.79 -12.47 -11.63
C ALA A 140 -15.60 -13.76 -11.85
N ALA A 141 -15.97 -14.48 -10.78
CA ALA A 141 -16.76 -15.70 -10.83
C ALA A 141 -18.26 -15.47 -10.55
N ALA A 142 -18.64 -14.25 -10.18
CA ALA A 142 -20.01 -13.80 -9.96
C ALA A 142 -20.69 -13.35 -11.26
#